data_AF-A0A1F2TY24-F1
#
_entry.id   AF-A0A1F2TY24-F1
#
_cell.length_a   1.000
_cell.length_b   1.000
_cell.length_c   1.000
_cell.angle_alpha   90.00
_cell.angle_beta   90.00
_cell.angle_gamma   90.00
#
_symmetry.space_group_name_H-M   'P 1'
#
loop_
_entity.id
_entity.type
_entity.pdbx_description
1 polymer ?
#
loop_
_entity_poly.entity_id
_entity_poly.type
_entity_poly.pdbx_seq_one_letter_code
_entity_poly.pdbx_strand_id
1 'polypeptide(L)'
;MSPTVLRSGPYRFFFFASDRNEPAHVHAARERKTAKFWLSPVRVAYNYGFTPNELTRIQGLVQEYEAELLKAWHEYFKPGD
;
A
#
# COMPACT_ATOMS: atom_id res chain seq x y z
N MET A 1 15.70 1.62 -3.14
CA MET A 1 14.67 1.13 -4.07
C MET A 1 13.65 0.35 -3.27
N SER A 2 12.35 0.60 -3.44
CA SER A 2 11.27 -0.23 -2.87
C SER A 2 10.77 -1.20 -3.94
N PRO A 3 10.53 -2.48 -3.62
CA PRO A 3 9.93 -3.42 -4.57
C PRO A 3 8.48 -3.04 -4.83
N THR A 4 8.04 -3.24 -6.07
CA THR A 4 6.63 -3.08 -6.42
C THR A 4 5.91 -4.39 -6.10
N VAL A 5 4.88 -4.34 -5.27
CA VAL A 5 4.11 -5.53 -4.86
C VAL A 5 2.85 -5.71 -5.69
N LEU A 6 2.29 -4.61 -6.22
CA LEU A 6 1.14 -4.64 -7.12
C LEU A 6 1.19 -3.43 -8.06
N ARG A 7 0.68 -3.62 -9.28
CA ARG A 7 0.37 -2.54 -10.22
C ARG A 7 -1.07 -2.71 -10.69
N SER A 8 -1.87 -1.65 -10.56
CA SER A 8 -3.23 -1.61 -11.10
C SER A 8 -3.48 -0.26 -11.75
N GLY A 9 -3.67 -0.27 -13.07
CA GLY A 9 -3.76 0.95 -13.89
C GLY A 9 -2.56 1.87 -13.67
N PRO A 10 -2.77 3.17 -13.35
CA PRO A 10 -1.69 4.12 -13.13
C PRO A 10 -1.05 4.04 -11.74
N TYR A 11 -1.54 3.16 -10.87
CA TYR A 11 -1.12 3.09 -9.47
C TYR A 11 -0.09 2.00 -9.25
N ARG A 12 0.99 2.37 -8.56
CA ARG A 12 2.05 1.47 -8.11
C ARG A 12 1.94 1.29 -6.61
N PHE A 13 1.89 0.04 -6.15
CA PHE A 13 1.84 -0.33 -4.75
C PHE A 13 3.18 -0.90 -4.28
N PHE A 14 3.65 -0.49 -3.10
CA PHE A 14 4.95 -0.89 -2.56
C PHE A 14 5.04 -0.71 -1.04
N PHE A 15 6.11 -1.28 -0.45
CA PHE A 15 6.50 -1.11 0.95
C PHE A 15 7.88 -0.45 1.04
N PHE A 16 8.15 0.33 2.09
CA PHE A 16 9.51 0.77 2.41
C PHE A 16 10.14 -0.19 3.41
N ALA A 17 11.46 -0.39 3.33
CA ALA A 17 12.19 -1.23 4.29
C ALA A 17 12.11 -0.69 5.73
N SER A 18 11.90 0.62 5.90
CA SER A 18 11.72 1.28 7.20
C SER A 18 10.39 0.95 7.89
N ASP A 19 9.42 0.40 7.17
CA ASP A 19 8.05 0.22 7.66
C ASP A 19 7.90 -1.00 8.60
N ARG A 20 8.99 -1.76 8.82
CA ARG A 20 8.99 -3.04 9.57
C ARG A 20 8.32 -2.97 10.94
N ASN A 21 8.45 -1.84 11.64
CA ASN A 21 7.93 -1.67 13.01
C ASN A 21 6.51 -1.10 13.05
N GLU A 22 5.86 -0.93 11.90
CA GLU A 22 4.48 -0.44 11.82
C GLU A 22 3.50 -1.60 11.56
N PRO A 23 2.19 -1.39 11.85
CA PRO A 23 1.15 -2.31 11.40
C PRO A 23 1.14 -2.48 9.88
N ALA A 24 0.57 -3.58 9.38
CA ALA A 24 0.56 -3.88 7.95
C ALA A 24 -0.12 -2.78 7.13
N HIS A 25 0.59 -2.26 6.13
CA HIS A 25 0.12 -1.18 5.27
C HIS A 25 0.77 -1.23 3.89
N VAL A 26 0.20 -0.50 2.93
CA VAL A 26 0.76 -0.34 1.59
C VAL A 26 0.82 1.12 1.21
N HIS A 27 1.86 1.51 0.48
CA HIS A 27 1.94 2.81 -0.19
C HIS A 27 1.46 2.67 -1.63
N ALA A 28 0.54 3.55 -2.05
CA ALA A 28 0.10 3.70 -3.42
C ALA A 28 0.65 5.01 -3.99
N ALA A 29 1.33 4.95 -5.14
CA ALA A 29 1.86 6.14 -5.80
C ALA A 29 1.44 6.24 -7.27
N ARG A 30 1.33 7.48 -7.74
CA ARG A 30 1.15 7.88 -9.14
C ARG A 30 1.82 9.24 -9.35
N GLU A 31 2.80 9.31 -10.26
CA GLU A 31 3.54 10.54 -10.56
C GLU A 31 4.14 11.18 -9.28
N ARG A 32 3.68 12.38 -8.89
CA ARG A 32 4.10 13.10 -7.67
C ARG A 32 3.15 12.89 -6.48
N LYS A 33 2.15 12.01 -6.62
CA LYS A 33 1.13 11.72 -5.60
C LYS A 33 1.43 10.40 -4.89
N THR A 34 1.18 10.36 -3.59
CA THR A 34 1.37 9.17 -2.76
C THR A 34 0.31 9.11 -1.66
N ALA A 35 -0.22 7.93 -1.37
CA ALA A 35 -1.08 7.67 -0.22
C ALA A 35 -0.63 6.39 0.47
N LYS A 36 -0.95 6.26 1.76
CA LYS A 36 -0.74 5.04 2.55
C LYS A 36 -2.07 4.53 3.04
N PHE A 37 -2.23 3.22 3.01
CA PHE A 37 -3.41 2.52 3.45
C PHE A 37 -3.01 1.45 4.45
N TRP A 38 -3.62 1.44 5.62
CA TRP A 38 -3.56 0.26 6.50
C TRP A 38 -4.26 -0.91 5.79
N LEU A 39 -3.84 -2.14 6.06
CA LEU A 39 -4.43 -3.34 5.48
C LEU A 39 -5.41 -4.04 6.42
N SER A 40 -5.47 -3.69 7.71
CA SER A 40 -6.39 -4.31 8.67
C SER A 40 -6.87 -3.31 9.74
N PRO A 41 -8.09 -2.76 9.63
CA PRO A 41 -8.94 -2.78 8.43
C PRO A 41 -8.38 -1.85 7.34
N VAL A 42 -8.81 -2.04 6.09
CA VAL A 42 -8.41 -1.16 4.99
C VAL A 42 -8.95 0.25 5.18
N ARG A 43 -8.03 1.20 5.41
CA ARG A 43 -8.33 2.62 5.61
C ARG A 43 -7.15 3.50 5.23
N VAL A 44 -7.42 4.71 4.75
CA VAL A 44 -6.40 5.74 4.52
C VAL A 44 -5.67 6.06 5.83
N ALA A 45 -4.34 6.04 5.80
CA ALA A 45 -3.46 6.52 6.86
C ALA A 45 -3.01 7.96 6.58
N TYR A 46 -2.60 8.22 5.34
CA TYR A 46 -2.33 9.57 4.85
C TYR A 46 -2.53 9.67 3.34
N ASN A 47 -2.75 10.90 2.87
CA ASN A 47 -2.85 11.23 1.46
C ASN A 47 -2.00 12.45 1.13
N TYR A 48 -1.19 12.34 0.08
CA TYR A 48 -0.45 13.44 -0.51
C TYR A 48 -0.81 13.54 -2.01
N GLY A 49 -1.72 14.48 -2.31
CA GLY A 49 -2.01 14.91 -3.68
C GLY A 49 -3.10 14.14 -4.44
N PHE A 50 -3.66 13.05 -3.90
CA PHE A 50 -4.84 12.43 -4.51
C PHE A 50 -6.12 13.19 -4.14
N THR A 51 -7.05 13.27 -5.10
CA THR A 51 -8.40 13.76 -4.83
C THR A 51 -9.21 12.74 -4.01
N PRO A 52 -10.30 13.13 -3.34
CA PRO A 52 -11.17 12.20 -2.62
C PRO A 52 -11.66 11.04 -3.50
N ASN A 53 -12.05 11.32 -4.76
CA ASN A 53 -12.50 10.29 -5.69
C ASN A 53 -11.37 9.31 -6.07
N GLU A 54 -10.15 9.81 -6.26
CA GLU A 54 -8.98 8.95 -6.48
C GLU A 54 -8.69 8.10 -5.25
N LEU A 55 -8.75 8.66 -4.03
CA LEU A 55 -8.58 7.90 -2.79
C LEU A 55 -9.59 6.78 -2.65
N THR A 56 -10.88 7.05 -2.92
CA THR A 56 -11.93 6.02 -2.89
C THR A 56 -11.62 4.90 -3.87
N ARG A 57 -11.18 5.25 -5.10
CA ARG A 57 -10.79 4.26 -6.10
C ARG A 57 -9.59 3.42 -5.64
N ILE A 58 -8.55 4.06 -5.12
CA ILE A 58 -7.35 3.36 -4.64
C ILE A 58 -7.71 2.49 -3.43
N GLN A 59 -8.53 2.97 -2.51
CA GLN A 59 -8.99 2.19 -1.37
C GLN A 59 -9.76 0.94 -1.82
N GLY A 60 -10.62 1.07 -2.82
CA GLY A 60 -11.32 -0.08 -3.43
C GLY A 60 -10.35 -1.11 -4.00
N LEU A 61 -9.28 -0.67 -4.66
CA LEU A 61 -8.21 -1.57 -5.11
C LEU A 61 -7.48 -2.23 -3.92
N VAL A 62 -7.16 -1.47 -2.87
CA VAL A 62 -6.50 -2.05 -1.69
C VAL A 62 -7.41 -3.08 -1.00
N GLN A 63 -8.72 -2.86 -0.97
CA GLN A 63 -9.70 -3.84 -0.46
C GLN A 63 -9.80 -5.08 -1.34
N GLU A 64 -9.84 -4.91 -2.67
CA GLU A 64 -9.88 -6.01 -3.63
C GLU A 64 -8.67 -6.94 -3.48
N TYR A 65 -7.47 -6.35 -3.28
CA TYR A 65 -6.21 -7.09 -3.15
C TYR A 65 -5.72 -7.22 -1.70
N GLU A 66 -6.59 -7.03 -0.70
CA GLU A 66 -6.18 -6.97 0.73
C GLU A 66 -5.40 -8.22 1.15
N ALA A 67 -5.92 -9.41 0.83
CA ALA A 67 -5.29 -10.68 1.19
C ALA A 67 -3.90 -10.86 0.55
N GLU A 68 -3.76 -10.48 -0.72
CA GLU A 68 -2.48 -10.56 -1.44
C GLU A 68 -1.46 -9.56 -0.88
N LEU A 69 -1.89 -8.34 -0.57
CA LEU A 69 -1.05 -7.30 0.02
C LEU A 69 -0.61 -7.67 1.44
N LEU A 70 -1.50 -8.26 2.25
CA LEU A 70 -1.15 -8.78 3.58
C LEU A 70 -0.12 -9.91 3.49
N LYS A 71 -0.33 -10.86 2.56
CA LYS A 71 0.65 -11.92 2.31
C LYS A 71 2.00 -11.32 1.91
N ALA A 72 2.02 -10.41 0.94
CA ALA A 72 3.24 -9.75 0.49
C ALA A 72 3.93 -8.98 1.61
N TRP A 73 3.17 -8.30 2.49
CA TRP A 73 3.70 -7.62 3.67
C TRP A 73 4.43 -8.60 4.58
N HIS A 74 3.77 -9.71 4.95
CA HIS A 74 4.37 -10.72 5.80
C HIS A 74 5.61 -11.33 5.16
N GLU A 75 5.59 -11.64 3.86
CA GLU A 75 6.75 -12.18 3.17
C GLU A 75 7.92 -11.19 3.10
N TYR A 76 7.64 -9.90 2.89
CA TYR A 76 8.66 -8.86 2.80
C TYR A 76 9.32 -8.56 4.16
N PHE A 77 8.57 -8.65 5.26
CA PHE A 77 9.06 -8.41 6.62
C PHE A 77 9.27 -9.67 7.46
N LYS A 78 9.27 -10.85 6.83
CA LYS A 78 9.63 -12.11 7.51
C LYS A 78 10.94 -11.89 8.27
N PRO A 79 10.99 -12.13 9.60
CA PRO A 79 12.26 -12.19 10.30
C PRO A 79 13.09 -13.29 9.62
N GLY A 80 14.32 -12.95 9.23
CA GLY A 80 15.25 -13.94 8.70
C GLY A 80 15.60 -14.95 9.78
N ASP A 81 15.77 -16.20 9.36
CA ASP A 81 16.39 -17.30 10.13
C ASP A 81 17.75 -16.87 10.72
#